data_AF-A0A6H2D050-F1
#
_entry.id   AF-A0A6H2D050-F1
#
_cell.length_a   1.000
_cell.length_b   1.000
_cell.length_c   1.000
_cell.angle_alpha   90.00
_cell.angle_beta   90.00
_cell.angle_gamma   90.00
#
_symmetry.space_group_name_H-M   'P 1'
#
loop_
_entity.id
_entity.type
_entity.pdbx_description
1 polymer ?
#
loop_
_entity_poly.entity_id
_entity_poly.type
_entity_poly.pdbx_seq_one_letter_code
_entity_poly.pdbx_strand_id
1 'polypeptide(L)'
;MQTIVTRYGELTPQHTANTLRRKEILPVDFYKNGTIKSLPLEEQTAIETPAGNIPAELVTFHENGAINRVFPLNGKLSGYWSEADEAALATPLTIHSPVGPITARMISLGFHENGSLRSLTFWPGESVSIKTPVGFVETRIGVSFSPDGRLISLEPAKPSLIPTPAGEIMAYDIDAVGVNGDSNSLCFDEEGTVCGVTTTATRVKVVASDGSTTAYSPELRESLCSETATEPNPMRMAFEDGIMKVWQESICPPTKIEMEGSLFFAGPAAGELMAFDSQFNSMGHASCGL
;
A
#
# COMPACT_ATOMS: atom_id res chain seq x y z
N MET A 1 -19.41 -2.27 -33.66
CA MET A 1 -18.96 -1.79 -32.34
C MET A 1 -17.61 -1.12 -32.55
N GLN A 2 -17.39 0.08 -32.02
CA GLN A 2 -16.16 0.83 -32.29
C GLN A 2 -15.08 0.42 -31.29
N THR A 3 -14.04 -0.24 -31.78
CA THR A 3 -12.84 -0.53 -30.99
C THR A 3 -11.93 0.69 -30.96
N ILE A 4 -11.11 0.77 -29.93
CA ILE A 4 -10.05 1.76 -29.80
C ILE A 4 -8.72 1.06 -30.01
N VAL A 5 -7.97 1.53 -31.00
CA VAL A 5 -6.62 1.03 -31.27
C VAL A 5 -5.65 1.71 -30.31
N THR A 6 -4.95 0.90 -29.52
CA THR A 6 -3.87 1.34 -28.65
C THR A 6 -2.58 0.59 -29.00
N ARG A 7 -1.44 0.97 -28.40
CA ARG A 7 -0.21 0.18 -28.52
C ARG A 7 -0.30 -1.21 -27.84
N TYR A 8 -1.37 -1.44 -27.07
CA TYR A 8 -1.64 -2.69 -26.34
C TYR A 8 -2.76 -3.50 -27.01
N GLY A 9 -3.08 -3.18 -28.28
CA GLY A 9 -4.09 -3.87 -29.06
C GLY A 9 -5.39 -3.07 -29.23
N GLU A 10 -6.37 -3.73 -29.84
CA GLU A 10 -7.72 -3.21 -29.99
C GLU A 10 -8.54 -3.48 -28.74
N LEU A 11 -9.00 -2.42 -28.09
CA LEU A 11 -9.74 -2.48 -26.85
C LEU A 11 -11.18 -2.01 -27.09
N THR A 12 -12.15 -2.76 -26.56
CA THR A 12 -13.57 -2.44 -26.67
C THR A 12 -14.01 -1.66 -25.43
N PRO A 13 -14.37 -0.36 -25.55
CA PRO A 13 -14.88 0.41 -24.42
C PRO A 13 -16.18 -0.18 -23.88
N GLN A 14 -16.36 -0.08 -22.56
CA GLN A 14 -17.63 -0.42 -21.93
C GLN A 14 -18.75 0.45 -22.52
N HIS A 15 -19.81 -0.20 -22.97
CA HIS A 15 -21.01 0.44 -23.51
C HIS A 15 -22.29 -0.12 -22.87
N THR A 16 -22.19 -1.26 -22.18
CA THR A 16 -23.29 -1.76 -21.34
C THR A 16 -23.21 -1.14 -19.94
N ALA A 17 -24.25 -0.41 -19.56
CA ALA A 17 -24.55 -0.01 -18.19
C ALA A 17 -25.89 -0.67 -17.77
N ASN A 18 -26.18 -0.79 -16.47
CA ASN A 18 -27.38 -1.45 -15.88
C ASN A 18 -27.22 -2.93 -15.46
N THR A 19 -26.08 -3.30 -14.87
CA THR A 19 -26.00 -4.53 -14.07
C THR A 19 -25.72 -4.20 -12.60
N LEU A 20 -26.03 -5.12 -11.69
CA LEU A 20 -25.81 -4.95 -10.24
C LEU A 20 -24.35 -4.62 -9.89
N ARG A 21 -23.42 -5.11 -10.72
CA ARG A 21 -21.96 -4.96 -10.55
C ARG A 21 -21.38 -3.81 -11.35
N ARG A 22 -21.86 -3.53 -12.57
CA ARG A 22 -21.20 -2.57 -13.47
C ARG A 22 -21.44 -1.13 -13.06
N LYS A 23 -20.38 -0.34 -13.18
CA LYS A 23 -20.44 1.11 -12.99
C LYS A 23 -21.19 1.77 -14.15
N GLU A 24 -22.04 2.73 -13.83
CA GLU A 24 -22.52 3.75 -14.78
C GLU A 24 -21.41 4.80 -14.90
N ILE A 25 -20.58 4.69 -15.94
CA ILE A 25 -19.40 5.53 -16.15
C ILE A 25 -19.36 6.06 -17.59
N LEU A 26 -18.66 7.18 -17.77
CA LEU A 26 -18.28 7.63 -19.11
C LEU A 26 -17.43 6.53 -19.77
N PRO A 27 -17.70 6.18 -21.03
CA PRO A 27 -17.06 5.04 -21.69
C PRO A 27 -15.56 5.24 -21.90
N VAL A 28 -15.10 6.49 -21.97
CA VAL A 28 -13.68 6.85 -22.16
C VAL A 28 -13.44 8.25 -21.60
N ASP A 29 -12.39 8.40 -20.80
CA ASP A 29 -11.88 9.72 -20.39
C ASP A 29 -10.60 10.05 -21.16
N PHE A 30 -10.41 11.34 -21.47
CA PHE A 30 -9.25 11.83 -22.21
C PHE A 30 -8.49 12.90 -21.42
N TYR A 31 -7.19 12.98 -21.67
CA TYR A 31 -6.36 14.13 -21.31
C TYR A 31 -6.63 15.31 -22.24
N LYS A 32 -6.14 16.50 -21.85
CA LYS A 32 -6.26 17.72 -22.67
C LYS A 32 -5.59 17.58 -24.04
N ASN A 33 -4.57 16.73 -24.15
CA ASN A 33 -3.86 16.45 -25.40
C ASN A 33 -4.60 15.46 -26.32
N GLY A 34 -5.78 14.96 -25.92
CA GLY A 34 -6.57 13.98 -26.68
C GLY A 34 -6.14 12.52 -26.49
N THR A 35 -5.10 12.25 -25.70
CA THR A 35 -4.72 10.87 -25.33
C THR A 35 -5.73 10.31 -24.33
N ILE A 36 -6.00 9.02 -24.42
CA ILE A 36 -6.88 8.32 -23.49
C ILE A 36 -6.27 8.38 -22.10
N LYS A 37 -7.09 8.63 -21.09
CA LYS A 37 -6.73 8.66 -19.67
C LYS A 37 -7.25 7.41 -18.96
N SER A 38 -8.49 7.03 -19.23
CA SER A 38 -9.19 5.93 -18.57
C SER A 38 -10.07 5.22 -19.58
N LEU A 39 -9.99 3.89 -19.60
CA LEU A 39 -10.73 3.04 -20.51
C LEU A 39 -11.29 1.82 -19.75
N PRO A 40 -12.54 1.91 -19.25
CA PRO A 40 -13.31 0.75 -18.83
C PRO A 40 -13.60 -0.14 -20.03
N LEU A 41 -13.44 -1.45 -19.86
CA LEU A 41 -13.58 -2.43 -20.94
C LEU A 41 -14.92 -3.14 -20.86
N GLU A 42 -15.51 -3.43 -22.02
CA GLU A 42 -16.76 -4.18 -22.07
C GLU A 42 -16.59 -5.61 -21.56
N GLU A 43 -15.48 -6.26 -21.91
CA GLU A 43 -15.15 -7.60 -21.46
C GLU A 43 -13.76 -7.60 -20.84
N GLN A 44 -13.55 -8.49 -19.89
CA GLN A 44 -12.24 -8.67 -19.30
C GLN A 44 -11.26 -9.10 -20.40
N THR A 45 -10.28 -8.24 -20.69
CA THR A 45 -9.35 -8.43 -21.81
C THR A 45 -7.93 -8.56 -21.26
N ALA A 46 -7.16 -9.53 -21.78
CA ALA A 46 -5.77 -9.68 -21.39
C ALA A 46 -4.92 -8.53 -21.96
N ILE A 47 -4.20 -7.84 -21.08
CA ILE A 47 -3.27 -6.77 -21.41
C ILE A 47 -1.85 -7.30 -21.25
N GLU A 48 -1.09 -7.30 -22.35
CA GLU A 48 0.33 -7.68 -22.31
C GLU A 48 1.13 -6.57 -21.63
N THR A 49 1.85 -6.93 -20.57
CA THR A 49 2.72 -6.00 -19.84
C THR A 49 4.08 -6.65 -19.57
N PRO A 50 5.13 -5.87 -19.25
CA PRO A 50 6.41 -6.43 -18.80
C PRO A 50 6.28 -7.31 -17.54
N ALA A 51 5.22 -7.11 -16.75
CA ALA A 51 4.96 -7.88 -15.53
C ALA A 51 4.15 -9.17 -15.78
N GLY A 52 3.77 -9.44 -17.04
CA GLY A 52 2.95 -10.58 -17.46
C GLY A 52 1.66 -10.16 -18.18
N ASN A 53 0.86 -11.16 -18.57
CA ASN A 53 -0.46 -10.93 -19.15
C ASN A 53 -1.49 -10.74 -18.06
N ILE A 54 -2.07 -9.54 -17.98
CA ILE A 54 -2.96 -9.15 -16.90
C ILE A 54 -4.39 -9.06 -17.46
N PRO A 55 -5.35 -9.87 -16.97
CA PRO A 55 -6.74 -9.64 -17.31
C PRO A 55 -7.15 -8.26 -16.79
N ALA A 56 -7.92 -7.50 -17.57
CA ALA A 56 -8.30 -6.15 -17.21
C ALA A 56 -9.77 -5.87 -17.53
N GLU A 57 -10.47 -5.25 -16.58
CA GLU A 57 -11.78 -4.59 -16.79
C GLU A 57 -11.65 -3.07 -16.87
N LEU A 58 -10.52 -2.51 -16.42
CA LEU A 58 -10.18 -1.10 -16.56
C LEU A 58 -8.67 -0.94 -16.78
N VAL A 59 -8.33 -0.10 -17.75
CA VAL A 59 -6.95 0.34 -17.99
C VAL A 59 -6.92 1.86 -17.94
N THR A 60 -5.94 2.40 -17.21
CA THR A 60 -5.62 3.84 -17.25
C THR A 60 -4.26 4.05 -17.89
N PHE A 61 -4.07 5.22 -18.47
CA PHE A 61 -2.88 5.57 -19.23
C PHE A 61 -2.25 6.84 -18.69
N HIS A 62 -0.96 7.02 -18.97
CA HIS A 62 -0.24 8.28 -18.82
C HIS A 62 -0.54 9.19 -20.01
N GLU A 63 -0.18 10.48 -19.91
CA GLU A 63 -0.39 11.45 -21.00
C GLU A 63 0.37 11.09 -22.29
N ASN A 64 1.43 10.28 -22.19
CA ASN A 64 2.23 9.77 -23.30
C ASN A 64 1.64 8.50 -23.96
N GLY A 65 0.50 7.99 -23.44
CA GLY A 65 -0.20 6.81 -23.93
C GLY A 65 0.36 5.47 -23.46
N ALA A 66 1.37 5.44 -22.58
CA ALA A 66 1.78 4.23 -21.86
C ALA A 66 0.74 3.86 -20.80
N ILE A 67 0.64 2.57 -20.45
CA ILE A 67 -0.19 2.13 -19.32
C ILE A 67 0.30 2.81 -18.03
N ASN A 68 -0.66 3.31 -17.25
CA ASN A 68 -0.45 3.81 -15.90
C ASN A 68 -0.92 2.78 -14.86
N ARG A 69 -2.11 2.18 -15.06
CA ARG A 69 -2.63 1.17 -14.14
C ARG A 69 -3.54 0.19 -14.86
N VAL A 70 -3.46 -1.07 -14.47
CA VAL A 70 -4.35 -2.15 -14.92
C VAL A 70 -5.14 -2.66 -13.73
N PHE A 71 -6.45 -2.79 -13.89
CA PHE A 71 -7.37 -3.30 -12.88
C PHE A 71 -8.03 -4.59 -13.40
N PRO A 72 -7.75 -5.75 -12.78
CA PRO A 72 -8.41 -6.99 -13.14
C PRO A 72 -9.92 -6.97 -13.01
N LEU A 73 -10.42 -6.21 -12.04
CA LEU A 73 -11.83 -6.02 -11.77
C LEU A 73 -12.16 -4.53 -11.60
N ASN A 74 -13.34 -4.10 -12.06
CA ASN A 74 -13.81 -2.72 -11.98
C ASN A 74 -15.28 -2.63 -11.54
N GLY A 75 -15.73 -3.53 -10.67
CA GLY A 75 -17.09 -3.52 -10.12
C GLY A 75 -17.38 -2.31 -9.23
N LYS A 76 -18.66 -1.93 -9.15
CA LYS A 76 -19.22 -0.96 -8.20
C LYS A 76 -19.66 -1.70 -6.95
N LEU A 77 -19.22 -1.24 -5.78
CA LEU A 77 -19.79 -1.69 -4.52
C LEU A 77 -21.14 -1.01 -4.28
N SER A 78 -22.15 -1.77 -3.87
CA SER A 78 -23.50 -1.30 -3.61
C SER A 78 -24.20 -2.16 -2.55
N GLY A 79 -25.42 -1.81 -2.14
CA GLY A 79 -26.21 -2.65 -1.22
C GLY A 79 -26.54 -4.05 -1.75
N TYR A 80 -26.34 -4.31 -3.05
CA TYR A 80 -26.55 -5.60 -3.71
C TYR A 80 -25.26 -6.23 -4.24
N TRP A 81 -24.12 -5.56 -4.05
CA TRP A 81 -22.81 -6.05 -4.50
C TRP A 81 -21.76 -5.63 -3.48
N SER A 82 -21.40 -6.57 -2.62
CA SER A 82 -20.45 -6.35 -1.54
C SER A 82 -19.00 -6.50 -2.00
N GLU A 83 -18.06 -6.11 -1.13
CA GLU A 83 -16.64 -6.39 -1.32
C GLU A 83 -16.38 -7.91 -1.44
N ALA A 84 -17.10 -8.73 -0.67
CA ALA A 84 -16.98 -10.18 -0.73
C ALA A 84 -17.44 -10.75 -2.08
N ASP A 85 -18.50 -10.20 -2.66
CA ASP A 85 -18.98 -10.59 -3.99
C ASP A 85 -17.94 -10.25 -5.07
N GLU A 86 -17.31 -9.07 -4.98
CA GLU A 86 -16.24 -8.69 -5.90
C GLU A 86 -14.98 -9.54 -5.70
N ALA A 87 -14.60 -9.81 -4.44
CA ALA A 87 -13.45 -10.64 -4.10
C ALA A 87 -13.59 -12.09 -4.57
N ALA A 88 -14.82 -12.60 -4.70
CA ALA A 88 -15.11 -13.94 -5.23
C ALA A 88 -14.80 -14.07 -6.74
N LEU A 89 -14.74 -12.95 -7.47
CA LEU A 89 -14.32 -12.90 -8.88
C LEU A 89 -12.81 -12.75 -9.05
N ALA A 90 -12.11 -12.32 -8.00
CA ALA A 90 -10.68 -12.09 -8.05
C ALA A 90 -9.93 -13.42 -8.07
N THR A 91 -9.18 -13.66 -9.13
CA THR A 91 -8.35 -14.86 -9.28
C THR A 91 -6.88 -14.52 -8.97
N PRO A 92 -6.11 -15.45 -8.36
CA PRO A 92 -4.69 -15.24 -8.15
C PRO A 92 -3.95 -15.05 -9.48
N LEU A 93 -3.14 -14.00 -9.56
CA LEU A 93 -2.28 -13.70 -10.70
C LEU A 93 -0.83 -13.89 -10.30
N THR A 94 -0.02 -14.49 -11.17
CA THR A 94 1.43 -14.56 -10.99
C THR A 94 2.10 -13.44 -11.77
N ILE A 95 2.74 -12.52 -11.05
CA ILE A 95 3.33 -11.30 -11.58
C ILE A 95 4.84 -11.40 -11.53
N HIS A 96 5.50 -11.09 -12.65
CA HIS A 96 6.95 -10.95 -12.69
C HIS A 96 7.33 -9.59 -12.11
N SER A 97 7.79 -9.57 -10.85
CA SER A 97 8.20 -8.35 -10.16
C SER A 97 9.72 -8.30 -9.97
N PRO A 98 10.28 -7.11 -9.71
CA PRO A 98 11.72 -6.97 -9.43
C PRO A 98 12.23 -7.76 -8.21
N VAL A 99 11.34 -8.08 -7.26
CA VAL A 99 11.65 -8.89 -6.07
C VAL A 99 11.36 -10.38 -6.26
N GLY A 100 11.10 -10.80 -7.50
CA GLY A 100 10.76 -12.18 -7.87
C GLY A 100 9.29 -12.34 -8.28
N PRO A 101 8.88 -13.56 -8.66
CA PRO A 101 7.48 -13.84 -8.97
C PRO A 101 6.60 -13.69 -7.72
N ILE A 102 5.49 -12.97 -7.85
CA ILE A 102 4.50 -12.78 -6.79
C ILE A 102 3.17 -13.38 -7.26
N THR A 103 2.60 -14.30 -6.48
CA THR A 103 1.27 -14.86 -6.76
C THR A 103 0.29 -14.41 -5.68
N ALA A 104 -0.69 -13.60 -6.06
CA ALA A 104 -1.74 -13.11 -5.16
C ALA A 104 -2.96 -12.64 -5.95
N ARG A 105 -4.10 -12.44 -5.29
CA ARG A 105 -5.22 -11.69 -5.88
C ARG A 105 -4.88 -10.21 -5.90
N MET A 106 -5.02 -9.58 -7.06
CA MET A 106 -4.66 -8.17 -7.28
C MET A 106 -5.90 -7.28 -7.42
N ILE A 107 -5.91 -6.13 -6.74
CA ILE A 107 -6.82 -5.02 -7.04
C ILE A 107 -6.33 -4.30 -8.30
N SER A 108 -5.02 -3.99 -8.34
CA SER A 108 -4.44 -3.28 -9.47
C SER A 108 -2.92 -3.42 -9.54
N LEU A 109 -2.39 -3.16 -10.73
CA LEU A 109 -0.96 -3.05 -11.01
C LEU A 109 -0.67 -1.68 -11.59
N GLY A 110 0.23 -0.92 -10.97
CA GLY A 110 0.70 0.38 -11.44
C GLY A 110 1.98 0.26 -12.27
N PHE A 111 2.13 1.14 -13.25
CA PHE A 111 3.29 1.19 -14.14
C PHE A 111 3.83 2.62 -14.26
N HIS A 112 5.15 2.72 -14.36
CA HIS A 112 5.84 3.97 -14.70
C HIS A 112 5.67 4.29 -16.18
N GLU A 113 5.95 5.53 -16.57
CA GLU A 113 5.86 5.97 -17.97
C GLU A 113 6.75 5.17 -18.94
N ASN A 114 7.87 4.64 -18.43
CA ASN A 114 8.78 3.77 -19.18
C ASN A 114 8.28 2.31 -19.29
N GLY A 115 7.12 2.00 -18.70
CA GLY A 115 6.51 0.67 -18.69
C GLY A 115 7.00 -0.27 -17.59
N SER A 116 7.96 0.12 -16.75
CA SER A 116 8.37 -0.72 -15.62
C SER A 116 7.28 -0.76 -14.54
N LEU A 117 7.24 -1.86 -13.79
CA LEU A 117 6.27 -2.05 -12.72
C LEU A 117 6.51 -1.00 -11.62
N ARG A 118 5.50 -0.20 -11.31
CA ARG A 118 5.53 0.81 -10.24
C ARG A 118 5.01 0.25 -8.94
N SER A 119 3.91 -0.49 -8.96
CA SER A 119 3.29 -0.97 -7.73
C SER A 119 2.34 -2.14 -7.96
N LEU A 120 2.15 -2.93 -6.91
CA LEU A 120 1.11 -3.94 -6.82
C LEU A 120 0.19 -3.56 -5.67
N THR A 121 -1.12 -3.72 -5.88
CA THR A 121 -2.12 -3.57 -4.82
C THR A 121 -2.85 -4.89 -4.66
N PHE A 122 -2.74 -5.49 -3.48
CA PHE A 122 -3.32 -6.79 -3.16
C PHE A 122 -4.78 -6.64 -2.70
N TRP A 123 -5.57 -7.68 -2.91
CA TRP A 123 -6.92 -7.76 -2.32
C TRP A 123 -6.85 -7.76 -0.78
N PRO A 124 -7.85 -7.18 -0.09
CA PRO A 124 -7.93 -7.29 1.37
C PRO A 124 -7.91 -8.76 1.82
N GLY A 125 -7.12 -9.04 2.86
CA GLY A 125 -6.89 -10.40 3.37
C GLY A 125 -5.76 -11.17 2.66
N GLU A 126 -5.22 -10.69 1.54
CA GLU A 126 -4.00 -11.27 0.96
C GLU A 126 -2.76 -10.83 1.73
N SER A 127 -1.83 -11.76 1.95
CA SER A 127 -0.49 -11.49 2.47
C SER A 127 0.53 -12.22 1.60
N VAL A 128 1.62 -11.53 1.27
CA VAL A 128 2.72 -12.08 0.47
C VAL A 128 4.04 -11.87 1.20
N SER A 129 4.87 -12.90 1.25
CA SER A 129 6.24 -12.79 1.76
C SER A 129 7.15 -12.12 0.73
N ILE A 130 7.63 -10.92 1.03
CA ILE A 130 8.45 -10.12 0.12
C ILE A 130 9.90 -10.11 0.58
N LYS A 131 10.83 -10.39 -0.33
CA LYS A 131 12.26 -10.22 -0.07
C LYS A 131 12.61 -8.73 -0.10
N THR A 132 13.11 -8.21 1.01
CA THR A 132 13.53 -6.82 1.16
C THR A 132 15.03 -6.74 1.48
N PRO A 133 15.65 -5.54 1.44
CA PRO A 133 17.01 -5.33 1.91
C PRO A 133 17.23 -5.74 3.38
N VAL A 134 16.18 -5.69 4.22
CA VAL A 134 16.23 -6.02 5.65
C VAL A 134 15.71 -7.44 5.96
N GLY A 135 15.57 -8.29 4.95
CA GLY A 135 15.07 -9.66 5.10
C GLY A 135 13.67 -9.85 4.51
N PHE A 136 13.02 -10.97 4.84
CA PHE A 136 11.67 -11.24 4.37
C PHE A 136 10.64 -10.53 5.26
N VAL A 137 9.68 -9.84 4.63
CA VAL A 137 8.58 -9.17 5.33
C VAL A 137 7.25 -9.63 4.74
N GLU A 138 6.37 -10.14 5.61
CA GLU A 138 4.98 -10.41 5.26
C GLU A 138 4.28 -9.09 4.98
N THR A 139 3.70 -8.97 3.78
CA THR A 139 3.21 -7.70 3.24
C THR A 139 1.73 -7.80 2.92
N ARG A 140 0.94 -6.84 3.42
CA ARG A 140 -0.47 -6.59 3.06
C ARG A 140 -0.57 -5.37 2.15
N ILE A 141 -1.76 -5.09 1.61
CA ILE A 141 -2.08 -3.90 0.80
C ILE A 141 -1.26 -3.76 -0.50
N GLY A 142 0.06 -3.71 -0.46
CA GLY A 142 0.87 -3.63 -1.66
C GLY A 142 2.35 -3.38 -1.45
N VAL A 143 3.02 -3.24 -2.59
CA VAL A 143 4.45 -2.94 -2.73
C VAL A 143 4.63 -1.91 -3.83
N SER A 144 5.67 -1.07 -3.71
CA SER A 144 6.04 -0.11 -4.75
C SER A 144 7.52 -0.23 -5.14
N PHE A 145 7.82 0.15 -6.37
CA PHE A 145 9.14 0.06 -6.98
C PHE A 145 9.50 1.34 -7.72
N SER A 146 10.79 1.63 -7.78
CA SER A 146 11.37 2.70 -8.60
C SER A 146 11.32 2.34 -10.09
N PRO A 147 11.53 3.32 -10.99
CA PRO A 147 11.55 3.05 -12.43
C PRO A 147 12.58 1.99 -12.88
N ASP A 148 13.64 1.77 -12.11
CA ASP A 148 14.67 0.75 -12.34
C ASP A 148 14.47 -0.54 -11.52
N GLY A 149 13.35 -0.66 -10.79
CA GLY A 149 12.93 -1.89 -10.13
C GLY A 149 13.45 -2.07 -8.71
N ARG A 150 14.04 -1.06 -8.06
CA ARG A 150 14.33 -1.14 -6.63
C ARG A 150 13.04 -1.09 -5.83
N LEU A 151 12.96 -1.85 -4.75
CA LEU A 151 11.85 -1.78 -3.80
C LEU A 151 11.87 -0.42 -3.09
N ILE A 152 10.81 0.38 -3.25
CA ILE A 152 10.68 1.69 -2.59
C ILE A 152 9.93 1.55 -1.27
N SER A 153 8.82 0.82 -1.25
CA SER A 153 8.04 0.65 -0.03
C SER A 153 7.15 -0.58 -0.06
N LEU A 154 6.74 -1.02 1.13
CA LEU A 154 5.73 -2.05 1.34
C LEU A 154 4.98 -1.82 2.65
N GLU A 155 3.78 -2.40 2.76
CA GLU A 155 3.00 -2.33 4.00
C GLU A 155 3.09 -3.66 4.76
N PRO A 156 3.74 -3.72 5.92
CA PRO A 156 3.81 -4.94 6.73
C PRO A 156 2.41 -5.45 7.10
N ALA A 157 2.20 -6.76 6.97
CA ALA A 157 0.96 -7.43 7.33
C ALA A 157 0.71 -7.45 8.84
N LYS A 158 1.79 -7.31 9.63
CA LYS A 158 1.80 -7.31 11.09
C LYS A 158 3.01 -6.49 11.59
N PRO A 159 2.99 -6.05 12.86
CA PRO A 159 4.16 -5.47 13.52
C PRO A 159 5.42 -6.31 13.26
N SER A 160 6.37 -5.72 12.53
CA SER A 160 7.59 -6.38 12.11
C SER A 160 8.79 -5.59 12.65
N LEU A 161 9.73 -6.26 13.30
CA LEU A 161 10.92 -5.62 13.87
C LEU A 161 11.92 -5.31 12.75
N ILE A 162 12.12 -4.04 12.46
CA ILE A 162 12.94 -3.55 11.35
C ILE A 162 14.14 -2.77 11.87
N PRO A 163 15.38 -3.11 11.47
CA PRO A 163 16.55 -2.28 11.73
C PRO A 163 16.44 -0.93 11.00
N THR A 164 16.61 0.17 11.74
CA THR A 164 16.60 1.53 11.19
C THR A 164 17.77 2.35 11.72
N PRO A 165 18.06 3.52 11.14
CA PRO A 165 19.06 4.43 11.68
C PRO A 165 18.81 4.89 13.13
N ALA A 166 17.56 4.81 13.64
CA ALA A 166 17.21 5.12 15.03
C ALA A 166 17.10 3.89 15.95
N GLY A 167 17.55 2.72 15.50
CA GLY A 167 17.43 1.45 16.21
C GLY A 167 16.35 0.53 15.61
N GLU A 168 16.02 -0.56 16.32
CA GLU A 168 15.00 -1.50 15.85
C GLU A 168 13.58 -0.97 16.13
N ILE A 169 12.77 -0.89 15.08
CA ILE A 169 11.42 -0.31 15.13
C ILE A 169 10.39 -1.33 14.66
N MET A 170 9.26 -1.44 15.37
CA MET A 170 8.13 -2.26 14.97
C MET A 170 7.34 -1.54 13.86
N ALA A 171 7.71 -1.79 12.61
CA ALA A 171 7.06 -1.21 11.44
C ALA A 171 5.66 -1.81 11.26
N TYR A 172 4.64 -0.97 11.35
CA TYR A 172 3.24 -1.28 11.08
C TYR A 172 2.39 -0.01 11.22
N ASP A 173 1.52 0.23 10.25
CA ASP A 173 0.56 1.31 10.28
C ASP A 173 -0.86 0.74 10.35
N ILE A 174 -1.55 0.96 11.48
CA ILE A 174 -2.93 0.52 11.66
C ILE A 174 -3.91 1.29 10.76
N ASP A 175 -3.53 2.50 10.33
CA ASP A 175 -4.32 3.40 9.49
C ASP A 175 -3.97 3.30 8.00
N ALA A 176 -3.14 2.33 7.62
CA ALA A 176 -2.72 2.14 6.23
C ALA A 176 -3.95 2.02 5.30
N VAL A 177 -4.02 2.91 4.32
CA VAL A 177 -5.15 3.01 3.39
C VAL A 177 -4.97 2.03 2.24
N GLY A 178 -5.78 0.97 2.21
CA GLY A 178 -5.74 -0.11 1.20
C GLY A 178 -6.18 0.25 -0.23
N VAL A 179 -6.21 1.54 -0.60
CA VAL A 179 -6.67 2.00 -1.92
C VAL A 179 -5.63 1.75 -3.01
N ASN A 180 -4.35 1.89 -2.69
CA ASN A 180 -3.25 1.57 -3.58
C ASN A 180 -1.99 1.18 -2.78
N GLY A 181 -1.13 0.37 -3.38
CA GLY A 181 0.17 -0.01 -2.81
C GLY A 181 1.30 0.97 -3.11
N ASP A 182 1.01 2.22 -3.49
CA ASP A 182 2.03 3.18 -3.93
C ASP A 182 2.74 3.87 -2.73
N SER A 183 2.06 4.00 -1.60
CA SER A 183 2.57 4.60 -0.37
C SER A 183 2.30 3.68 0.80
N ASN A 184 3.35 3.28 1.50
CA ASN A 184 3.26 2.29 2.57
C ASN A 184 4.11 2.69 3.78
N SER A 185 3.94 1.98 4.89
CA SER A 185 4.58 2.31 6.17
C SER A 185 6.06 1.98 6.27
N LEU A 186 6.61 1.07 5.46
CA LEU A 186 8.04 0.77 5.42
C LEU A 186 8.63 1.22 4.09
N CYS A 187 9.59 2.14 4.13
CA CYS A 187 10.22 2.75 2.94
C CYS A 187 11.74 2.55 2.93
N PHE A 188 12.29 2.40 1.73
CA PHE A 188 13.71 2.24 1.44
C PHE A 188 14.21 3.34 0.49
N ASP A 189 15.47 3.73 0.65
CA ASP A 189 16.19 4.60 -0.30
C ASP A 189 16.81 3.79 -1.46
N GLU A 190 17.59 4.48 -2.31
CA GLU A 190 18.22 3.88 -3.49
C GLU A 190 19.28 2.82 -3.13
N GLU A 191 19.86 2.91 -1.95
CA GLU A 191 20.83 1.97 -1.38
C GLU A 191 20.15 0.78 -0.69
N GLY A 192 18.84 0.82 -0.51
CA GLY A 192 18.07 -0.19 0.21
C GLY A 192 18.10 -0.02 1.73
N THR A 193 18.54 1.13 2.23
CA THR A 193 18.46 1.48 3.66
C THR A 193 17.07 1.98 3.99
N VAL A 194 16.59 1.71 5.20
CA VAL A 194 15.27 2.19 5.65
C VAL A 194 15.30 3.72 5.78
N CYS A 195 14.54 4.40 4.92
CA CYS A 195 14.42 5.86 4.89
C CYS A 195 13.09 6.36 5.45
N GLY A 196 12.14 5.46 5.73
CA GLY A 196 10.87 5.82 6.35
C GLY A 196 10.23 4.63 7.06
N VAL A 197 9.64 4.88 8.22
CA VAL A 197 8.92 3.87 8.99
C VAL A 197 7.75 4.49 9.75
N THR A 198 6.59 3.84 9.74
CA THR A 198 5.46 4.15 10.62
C THR A 198 5.30 3.07 11.68
N THR A 199 5.00 3.47 12.92
CA THR A 199 4.84 2.54 14.05
C THR A 199 3.76 3.00 15.02
N THR A 200 3.07 2.05 15.64
CA THR A 200 2.21 2.24 16.81
C THR A 200 2.79 1.66 18.10
N ALA A 201 3.91 0.92 18.02
CA ALA A 201 4.42 0.10 19.12
C ALA A 201 5.82 0.51 19.62
N THR A 202 6.55 1.35 18.89
CA THR A 202 7.92 1.73 19.25
C THR A 202 8.02 3.21 19.64
N ARG A 203 8.63 3.46 20.80
CA ARG A 203 9.11 4.79 21.19
C ARG A 203 10.59 4.96 20.80
N VAL A 204 10.99 6.18 20.47
CA VAL A 204 12.38 6.54 20.21
C VAL A 204 12.82 7.62 21.19
N LYS A 205 13.86 7.31 21.97
CA LYS A 205 14.54 8.29 22.84
C LYS A 205 15.79 8.79 22.11
N VAL A 206 15.95 10.10 22.08
CA VAL A 206 17.09 10.80 21.50
C VAL A 206 17.88 11.47 22.64
N VAL A 207 19.18 11.28 22.64
CA VAL A 207 20.13 12.05 23.45
C VAL A 207 20.93 12.92 22.49
N ALA A 208 20.69 14.22 22.50
CA ALA A 208 21.37 15.17 21.63
C ALA A 208 22.81 15.42 22.09
N SER A 209 23.60 16.07 21.23
CA SER A 209 25.02 16.35 21.48
C SER A 209 25.28 17.23 22.71
N ASP A 210 24.30 18.05 23.11
CA ASP A 210 24.36 18.88 24.32
C ASP A 210 23.96 18.13 25.61
N GLY A 211 23.64 16.84 25.49
CA GLY A 211 23.18 15.98 26.59
C GLY A 211 21.68 16.10 26.88
N SER A 212 20.95 16.97 26.19
CA SER A 212 19.50 17.04 26.29
C SER A 212 18.86 15.75 25.79
N THR A 213 17.72 15.39 26.39
CA THR A 213 17.05 14.13 26.14
C THR A 213 15.60 14.39 25.77
N THR A 214 15.14 13.80 24.67
CA THR A 214 13.74 13.86 24.22
C THR A 214 13.27 12.46 23.86
N ALA A 215 11.98 12.18 24.05
CA ALA A 215 11.37 10.91 23.66
C ALA A 215 10.13 11.17 22.81
N TYR A 216 10.02 10.41 21.74
CA TYR A 216 8.88 10.42 20.81
C TYR A 216 8.21 9.05 20.88
N SER A 217 6.88 9.03 20.99
CA SER A 217 6.08 7.81 21.11
C SER A 217 4.78 7.97 20.33
N PRO A 218 4.21 6.92 19.74
CA PRO A 218 2.87 6.95 19.18
C PRO A 218 1.88 7.56 20.17
N GLU A 219 0.99 8.41 19.66
CA GLU A 219 0.00 9.10 20.49
C GLU A 219 -1.24 8.24 20.65
N LEU A 220 -2.14 8.64 21.54
CA LEU A 220 -3.49 8.08 21.60
C LEU A 220 -4.46 9.13 21.07
N ARG A 221 -5.42 8.70 20.27
CA ARG A 221 -6.54 9.53 19.82
C ARG A 221 -7.87 8.91 20.27
N GLU A 222 -8.92 9.73 20.31
CA GLU A 222 -10.27 9.23 20.55
C GLU A 222 -10.69 8.31 19.40
N SER A 223 -11.29 7.17 19.73
CA SER A 223 -11.78 6.26 18.70
C SER A 223 -13.02 6.83 18.03
N LEU A 224 -13.06 6.78 16.70
CA LEU A 224 -14.23 7.19 15.92
C LEU A 224 -15.44 6.28 16.14
N CYS A 225 -15.22 5.07 16.67
CA CYS A 225 -16.24 4.05 16.85
C CYS A 225 -16.73 3.92 18.31
N SER A 226 -16.12 4.64 19.25
CA SER A 226 -16.48 4.57 20.67
C SER A 226 -16.16 5.87 21.38
N GLU A 227 -17.15 6.42 22.08
CA GLU A 227 -17.01 7.65 22.88
C GLU A 227 -16.09 7.50 24.11
N THR A 228 -15.68 6.26 24.43
CA THR A 228 -14.88 5.97 25.64
C THR A 228 -13.58 5.24 25.36
N ALA A 229 -13.35 4.79 24.12
CA ALA A 229 -12.11 4.11 23.77
C ALA A 229 -11.12 5.09 23.16
N THR A 230 -9.85 4.92 23.51
CA THR A 230 -8.73 5.53 22.77
C THR A 230 -8.08 4.46 21.91
N GLU A 231 -7.55 4.88 20.77
CA GLU A 231 -6.81 4.02 19.85
C GLU A 231 -5.43 4.62 19.56
N PRO A 232 -4.43 3.78 19.24
CA PRO A 232 -3.10 4.27 18.90
C PRO A 232 -3.14 5.09 17.61
N ASN A 233 -2.54 6.28 17.68
CA ASN A 233 -2.30 7.16 16.55
C ASN A 233 -0.84 6.96 16.09
N PRO A 234 -0.61 6.45 14.87
CA PRO A 234 0.72 6.09 14.41
C PRO A 234 1.72 7.26 14.42
N MET A 235 2.94 6.97 14.87
CA MET A 235 4.08 7.87 14.72
C MET A 235 4.83 7.52 13.44
N ARG A 236 5.11 8.53 12.61
CA ARG A 236 5.90 8.36 11.38
C ARG A 236 7.29 8.96 11.56
N MET A 237 8.29 8.25 11.05
CA MET A 237 9.67 8.69 11.00
C MET A 237 10.20 8.62 9.56
N ALA A 238 11.05 9.58 9.21
CA ALA A 238 11.82 9.55 7.96
C ALA A 238 13.27 9.93 8.23
N PHE A 239 14.19 9.34 7.47
CA PHE A 239 15.63 9.50 7.59
C PHE A 239 16.16 9.97 6.24
N GLU A 240 16.65 11.20 6.18
CA GLU A 240 17.08 11.83 4.92
C GLU A 240 18.16 12.87 5.23
N ASP A 241 19.25 12.87 4.46
CA ASP A 241 20.34 13.86 4.55
C ASP A 241 20.91 14.05 5.97
N GLY A 242 21.02 12.96 6.74
CA GLY A 242 21.51 13.00 8.12
C GLY A 242 20.52 13.57 9.14
N ILE A 243 19.25 13.77 8.74
CA ILE A 243 18.18 14.30 9.58
C ILE A 243 17.10 13.23 9.77
N MET A 244 16.73 13.00 11.02
CA MET A 244 15.50 12.28 11.37
C MET A 244 14.35 13.28 11.49
N LYS A 245 13.27 13.05 10.73
CA LYS A 245 12.02 13.78 10.81
C LYS A 245 10.99 12.92 11.54
N VAL A 246 10.29 13.48 12.52
CA VAL A 246 9.25 12.80 13.30
C VAL A 246 7.93 13.53 13.14
N TRP A 247 6.89 12.79 12.76
CA TRP A 247 5.51 13.27 12.68
C TRP A 247 4.64 12.54 13.71
N GLN A 248 3.88 13.33 14.45
CA GLN A 248 2.82 12.95 15.38
C GLN A 248 1.71 14.00 15.23
N GLU A 249 0.48 13.71 15.64
CA GLU A 249 -0.63 14.66 15.48
C GLU A 249 -0.40 15.95 16.27
N SER A 250 0.17 15.84 17.48
CA SER A 250 0.53 17.03 18.27
C SER A 250 1.70 17.85 17.71
N ILE A 251 2.41 17.35 16.69
CA ILE A 251 3.65 17.94 16.14
C ILE A 251 3.46 18.33 14.67
N CYS A 252 3.15 19.60 14.44
CA CYS A 252 3.12 20.21 13.11
C CYS A 252 3.77 21.61 13.14
N PRO A 253 4.85 21.88 12.38
CA PRO A 253 5.53 20.99 11.44
C PRO A 253 6.29 19.83 12.13
N PRO A 254 6.74 18.79 11.39
CA PRO A 254 7.51 17.69 11.98
C PRO A 254 8.75 18.18 12.70
N THR A 255 9.10 17.49 13.79
CA THR A 255 10.35 17.76 14.50
C THR A 255 11.53 17.21 13.68
N LYS A 256 12.59 18.01 13.54
CA LYS A 256 13.82 17.64 12.85
C LYS A 256 14.93 17.43 13.87
N ILE A 257 15.64 16.33 13.75
CA ILE A 257 16.69 15.91 14.68
C ILE A 257 17.93 15.58 13.86
N GLU A 258 19.03 16.29 14.11
CA GLU A 258 20.34 15.96 13.55
C GLU A 258 20.77 14.59 14.04
N MET A 259 21.11 13.69 13.13
CA MET A 259 21.54 12.34 13.48
C MET A 259 23.01 12.32 13.91
N GLU A 260 23.84 13.18 13.32
CA GLU A 260 25.24 13.31 13.72
C GLU A 260 25.35 13.87 15.15
N GLY A 261 26.10 13.17 16.01
CA GLY A 261 26.26 13.53 17.41
C GLY A 261 25.07 13.18 18.32
N SER A 262 23.97 12.66 17.77
CA SER A 262 22.83 12.17 18.54
C SER A 262 22.90 10.66 18.78
N LEU A 263 22.45 10.21 19.94
CA LEU A 263 22.27 8.78 20.26
C LEU A 263 20.79 8.43 20.30
N PHE A 264 20.43 7.35 19.62
CA PHE A 264 19.05 6.88 19.50
C PHE A 264 18.85 5.58 20.28
N PHE A 265 17.75 5.49 21.01
CA PHE A 265 17.35 4.29 21.75
C PHE A 265 15.88 3.99 21.42
N ALA A 266 15.66 3.00 20.56
CA ALA A 266 14.34 2.45 20.31
C ALA A 266 13.94 1.47 21.42
N GLY A 267 12.67 1.47 21.77
CA GLY A 267 12.11 0.53 22.74
C GLY A 267 10.59 0.48 22.65
N PRO A 268 9.92 -0.39 23.42
CA PRO A 268 8.46 -0.45 23.42
C PRO A 268 7.86 0.87 23.88
N ALA A 269 6.84 1.35 23.18
CA ALA A 269 5.95 2.37 23.72
C ALA A 269 5.26 1.79 24.97
N ALA A 270 5.32 2.49 26.10
CA ALA A 270 4.76 1.97 27.35
C ALA A 270 3.23 1.91 27.22
N GLY A 271 2.66 0.70 27.19
CA GLY A 271 1.20 0.51 27.14
C GLY A 271 0.69 -0.79 26.50
N GLU A 272 1.43 -1.44 25.58
CA GLU A 272 0.81 -2.49 24.73
C GLU A 272 1.68 -3.72 24.44
N LEU A 273 2.36 -4.26 25.46
CA LEU A 273 2.94 -5.62 25.35
C LEU A 273 1.92 -6.74 25.67
N MET A 274 0.61 -6.46 25.76
CA MET A 274 -0.38 -7.44 26.26
C MET A 274 -1.66 -7.68 25.44
N ALA A 275 -1.84 -7.11 24.23
CA ALA A 275 -3.14 -7.25 23.52
C ALA A 275 -3.10 -7.69 22.05
N PHE A 276 -1.94 -8.03 21.47
CA PHE A 276 -1.91 -8.42 20.05
C PHE A 276 -2.27 -9.90 19.77
N ASP A 277 -2.23 -10.78 20.78
CA ASP A 277 -2.54 -12.22 20.59
C ASP A 277 -4.05 -12.56 20.72
N SER A 278 -4.88 -11.68 21.28
CA SER A 278 -6.28 -12.04 21.63
C SER A 278 -7.34 -11.60 20.60
N GLN A 279 -7.03 -10.67 19.69
CA GLN A 279 -8.00 -10.18 18.70
C GLN A 279 -7.97 -10.94 17.36
N PHE A 280 -6.91 -11.68 17.04
CA PHE A 280 -6.86 -12.47 15.80
C PHE A 280 -7.50 -13.87 15.92
N ASN A 281 -7.77 -14.36 17.14
CA ASN A 281 -8.35 -15.70 17.36
C ASN A 281 -9.88 -15.72 17.54
N SER A 282 -10.58 -14.58 17.49
CA SER A 282 -12.04 -14.53 17.74
C SER A 282 -12.92 -14.43 16.49
N MET A 283 -12.37 -14.37 15.27
CA MET A 283 -13.16 -14.41 14.03
C MET A 283 -13.20 -15.79 13.34
N GLY A 284 -12.96 -16.86 14.09
CA GLY A 284 -13.01 -18.23 13.56
C GLY A 284 -13.76 -19.16 14.48
N HIS A 285 -15.08 -18.98 14.64
CA HIS A 285 -16.07 -20.05 14.91
C HIS A 285 -17.44 -19.43 15.22
N ALA A 286 -18.20 -19.14 14.16
CA ALA A 286 -19.66 -19.17 14.24
C ALA A 286 -20.14 -20.38 13.43
N SER A 287 -20.15 -21.54 14.07
CA SER A 287 -20.85 -22.71 13.56
C SER A 287 -22.35 -22.46 13.67
N CYS A 288 -23.05 -22.35 12.54
CA CYS A 288 -24.50 -22.54 12.49
C CYS A 288 -24.80 -24.00 12.85
N GLY A 289 -25.39 -24.20 14.03
CA GLY A 289 -26.15 -25.39 14.37
C GLY A 289 -27.58 -25.27 13.81
N LEU A 290 -28.06 -26.41 13.33
CA LEU A 290 -29.41 -26.81 12.90
C LEU A 290 -30.58 -25.92 13.32
#